data_AF-A0A6N8ZDG7-F1
#
_entry.id   AF-A0A6N8ZDG7-F1
#
_cell.length_a   1.000
_cell.length_b   1.000
_cell.length_c   1.000
_cell.angle_alpha   90.00
_cell.angle_beta   90.00
_cell.angle_gamma   90.00
#
_symmetry.space_group_name_H-M   'P 1'
#
loop_
_entity.id
_entity.type
_entity.pdbx_description
1 polymer ?
#
loop_
_entity_poly.entity_id
_entity_poly.type
_entity_poly.pdbx_seq_one_letter_code
_entity_poly.pdbx_strand_id
1 'polypeptide(L)'
;MRVQSIKSPWGATFDRFAGSIQESAIIAAPYITRQPVERLASKLRSRRASVRVDVLTNLHADSLIDGSLDIGALAWLCEQIPGTTVRHLRYLHAKAYVADEHTAIVTSSNLTNGGLFRNHELGVSITDPGGVKDIAQDLREYGNLGVLVPADALTELDAMAQQAQASKATVARSASNRAVAAHYAIRNNMNERLVELRTTGEAFATNPRASITAQFCDAVRYVLRQNGPMSTSQMNPLIQNLLPELCDDAVEHIAIIERDP
;
A
#
# COMPACT_ATOMS: atom_id res chain seq x y z
N MET A 1 25.53 0.22 -11.92
CA MET A 1 24.50 0.07 -10.88
C MET A 1 23.96 1.42 -10.41
N ARG A 2 22.88 1.91 -11.03
CA ARG A 2 22.12 3.08 -10.54
C ARG A 2 20.89 2.58 -9.78
N VAL A 3 20.98 2.61 -8.45
CA VAL A 3 19.90 2.22 -7.52
C VAL A 3 19.56 3.44 -6.66
N GLN A 4 18.27 3.74 -6.51
CA GLN A 4 17.77 4.84 -5.68
C GLN A 4 16.73 4.32 -4.69
N SER A 5 16.81 4.74 -3.43
CA SER A 5 15.80 4.35 -2.43
C SER A 5 14.46 5.02 -2.69
N ILE A 6 13.38 4.27 -2.52
CA ILE A 6 11.99 4.76 -2.50
C ILE A 6 11.49 4.63 -1.05
N LYS A 7 10.87 5.69 -0.53
CA LYS A 7 10.27 5.72 0.80
C LYS A 7 8.87 6.31 0.71
N SER A 8 7.99 5.89 1.61
CA SER A 8 6.65 6.46 1.71
C SER A 8 6.64 7.95 2.08
N PRO A 9 5.62 8.69 1.62
CA PRO A 9 4.67 8.30 0.58
C PRO A 9 5.36 8.31 -0.79
N TRP A 10 5.05 7.33 -1.65
CA TRP A 10 5.75 7.16 -2.92
C TRP A 10 4.84 7.28 -4.15
N GLY A 11 3.59 7.74 -3.98
CA GLY A 11 2.65 7.99 -5.09
C GLY A 11 3.20 8.90 -6.19
N ALA A 12 3.95 9.95 -5.85
CA ALA A 12 4.60 10.81 -6.86
C ALA A 12 5.72 10.08 -7.63
N THR A 13 6.41 9.16 -6.97
CA THR A 13 7.40 8.28 -7.63
C THR A 13 6.70 7.30 -8.56
N PHE A 14 5.56 6.73 -8.13
CA PHE A 14 4.72 5.89 -8.97
C PHE A 14 4.20 6.64 -10.21
N ASP A 15 3.79 7.91 -10.09
CA ASP A 15 3.35 8.70 -11.25
C ASP A 15 4.47 8.95 -12.26
N ARG A 16 5.70 9.19 -11.78
CA ARG A 16 6.87 9.34 -12.66
C ARG A 16 7.19 8.03 -13.36
N PHE A 17 7.12 6.91 -12.66
CA PHE A 17 7.26 5.58 -13.23
C PHE A 17 6.18 5.29 -14.28
N ALA A 18 4.89 5.52 -13.96
CA ALA A 18 3.80 5.34 -14.91
C ALA A 18 3.95 6.28 -16.13
N GLY A 19 4.46 7.49 -15.90
CA GLY A 19 4.78 8.47 -16.93
C GLY A 19 6.03 8.14 -17.78
N SER A 20 6.88 7.20 -17.37
CA SER A 20 8.04 6.79 -18.18
C SER A 20 7.70 5.68 -19.18
N ILE A 21 6.62 4.91 -18.96
CA ILE A 21 6.20 3.80 -19.85
C ILE A 21 5.86 4.33 -21.25
N GLN A 22 6.53 3.79 -22.27
CA GLN A 22 6.31 4.07 -23.69
C GLN A 22 5.71 2.89 -24.45
N GLU A 23 6.19 1.67 -24.20
CA GLU A 23 5.89 0.48 -25.01
C GLU A 23 5.33 -0.66 -24.19
N SER A 24 5.90 -0.92 -23.01
CA SER A 24 5.52 -2.05 -22.18
C SER A 24 5.69 -1.81 -20.68
N ALA A 25 4.81 -2.42 -19.90
CA ALA A 25 4.93 -2.46 -18.45
C ALA A 25 4.62 -3.85 -17.90
N ILE A 26 5.31 -4.22 -16.83
CA ILE A 26 4.97 -5.39 -16.01
C ILE A 26 4.59 -4.88 -14.63
N ILE A 27 3.42 -5.26 -14.14
CA ILE A 27 2.87 -4.87 -12.85
C ILE A 27 2.64 -6.14 -12.02
N ALA A 28 3.55 -6.44 -11.09
CA ALA A 28 3.42 -7.60 -10.21
C ALA A 28 3.11 -7.14 -8.78
N ALA A 29 1.92 -7.48 -8.28
CA ALA A 29 1.53 -7.27 -6.89
C ALA A 29 0.36 -8.19 -6.52
N PRO A 30 0.32 -8.80 -5.31
CA PRO A 30 -0.82 -9.61 -4.89
C PRO A 30 -2.09 -8.78 -4.68
N TYR A 31 -1.93 -7.53 -4.25
CA TYR A 31 -3.03 -6.62 -3.95
C TYR A 31 -2.95 -5.38 -4.83
N ILE A 32 -4.03 -5.12 -5.56
CA ILE A 32 -4.18 -4.03 -6.51
C ILE A 32 -5.54 -3.38 -6.26
N THR A 33 -5.59 -2.06 -6.08
CA THR A 33 -6.87 -1.34 -5.87
C THR A 33 -7.10 -0.28 -6.94
N ARG A 34 -8.36 0.18 -7.09
CA ARG A 34 -8.80 1.15 -8.09
C ARG A 34 -7.89 2.35 -8.32
N GLN A 35 -7.62 3.15 -7.29
CA GLN A 35 -6.99 4.46 -7.48
C GLN A 35 -5.59 4.39 -8.12
N PRO A 36 -4.65 3.53 -7.66
CA PRO A 36 -3.40 3.29 -8.37
C PRO A 36 -3.56 2.86 -9.84
N VAL A 37 -4.56 2.01 -10.13
CA VAL A 37 -4.87 1.55 -11.50
C VAL A 37 -5.36 2.71 -12.37
N GLU A 38 -6.22 3.58 -11.85
CA GLU A 38 -6.69 4.77 -12.56
C GLU A 38 -5.54 5.74 -12.86
N ARG A 39 -4.61 5.91 -11.91
CA ARG A 39 -3.40 6.70 -12.13
C ARG A 39 -2.55 6.13 -13.25
N LEU A 40 -2.31 4.82 -13.26
CA LEU A 40 -1.59 4.14 -14.34
C LEU A 40 -2.28 4.38 -15.68
N ALA A 41 -3.57 4.05 -15.78
CA ALA A 41 -4.35 4.21 -17.01
C ALA A 41 -4.33 5.67 -17.50
N SER A 42 -4.42 6.67 -16.61
CA SER A 42 -4.37 8.08 -16.99
C SER A 42 -3.08 8.49 -17.68
N LYS A 43 -1.93 7.89 -17.30
CA LYS A 43 -0.62 8.15 -17.93
C LYS A 43 -0.46 7.40 -19.26
N LEU A 44 -1.11 6.25 -19.40
CA LEU A 44 -0.98 5.41 -20.58
C LEU A 44 -1.95 5.81 -21.70
N ARG A 45 -3.17 6.27 -21.38
CA ARG A 45 -4.15 6.70 -22.39
C ARG A 45 -3.68 7.87 -23.26
N SER A 46 -2.80 8.72 -22.74
CA SER A 46 -2.24 9.83 -23.51
C SER A 46 -1.20 9.39 -24.55
N ARG A 47 -0.86 8.09 -24.63
CA ARG A 47 0.11 7.57 -25.59
C ARG A 47 -0.53 7.41 -26.96
N ARG A 48 0.23 7.78 -28.00
CA ARG A 48 -0.17 7.60 -29.40
C ARG A 48 -0.10 6.14 -29.83
N ALA A 49 0.86 5.38 -29.26
CA ALA A 49 1.06 3.97 -29.54
C ALA A 49 0.33 3.11 -28.51
N SER A 50 -0.08 1.91 -28.94
CA SER A 50 -0.64 0.91 -28.04
C SER A 50 0.44 0.42 -27.07
N VAL A 51 0.16 0.50 -25.77
CA VAL A 51 1.06 0.04 -24.70
C VAL A 51 0.65 -1.36 -24.27
N ARG A 52 1.62 -2.27 -24.11
CA ARG A 52 1.38 -3.59 -23.52
C ARG A 52 1.53 -3.52 -22.01
N VAL A 53 0.57 -4.07 -21.26
CA VAL A 53 0.62 -4.07 -19.79
C VAL A 53 0.39 -5.48 -19.29
N ASP A 54 1.41 -6.12 -18.74
CA ASP A 54 1.29 -7.45 -18.16
C ASP A 54 1.10 -7.32 -16.64
N VAL A 55 -0.10 -7.66 -16.16
CA VAL A 55 -0.44 -7.66 -14.74
C VAL A 55 -0.32 -9.08 -14.20
N LEU A 56 0.53 -9.26 -13.18
CA LEU A 56 0.66 -10.49 -12.43
C LEU A 56 0.09 -10.27 -11.02
N THR A 57 -0.93 -11.04 -10.65
CA THR A 57 -1.65 -10.85 -9.39
C THR A 57 -2.14 -12.17 -8.79
N ASN A 58 -2.57 -12.13 -7.53
CA ASN A 58 -3.15 -13.28 -6.83
C ASN A 58 -4.66 -13.07 -6.61
N LEU A 59 -5.48 -13.54 -7.56
CA LEU A 59 -6.95 -13.55 -7.51
C LEU A 59 -7.51 -14.55 -6.46
N HIS A 60 -7.05 -14.47 -5.22
CA HIS A 60 -7.59 -15.29 -4.13
C HIS A 60 -9.00 -14.81 -3.77
N ALA A 61 -9.96 -15.73 -3.64
CA ALA A 61 -11.37 -15.40 -3.39
C ALA A 61 -11.56 -14.51 -2.16
N ASP A 62 -10.87 -14.78 -1.04
CA ASP A 62 -10.98 -13.94 0.16
C ASP A 62 -10.54 -12.50 -0.10
N SER A 63 -9.48 -12.29 -0.92
CA SER A 63 -8.98 -10.96 -1.26
C SER A 63 -9.98 -10.16 -2.10
N LEU A 64 -10.76 -10.86 -2.95
CA LEU A 64 -11.83 -10.26 -3.73
C LEU A 64 -13.03 -9.91 -2.82
N ILE A 65 -13.37 -10.79 -1.89
CA ILE A 65 -14.50 -10.63 -0.97
C ILE A 65 -14.22 -9.56 0.09
N ASP A 66 -12.99 -9.43 0.57
CA ASP A 66 -12.61 -8.43 1.57
C ASP A 66 -12.19 -7.07 0.97
N GLY A 67 -12.03 -7.00 -0.37
CA GLY A 67 -11.69 -5.78 -1.10
C GLY A 67 -10.21 -5.37 -1.00
N SER A 68 -9.33 -6.24 -0.49
CA SER A 68 -7.88 -6.03 -0.54
C SER A 68 -7.33 -6.09 -1.97
N LEU A 69 -8.04 -6.79 -2.87
CA LEU A 69 -7.82 -6.78 -4.31
C LEU A 69 -9.13 -6.39 -5.02
N ASP A 70 -9.05 -5.37 -5.88
CA ASP A 70 -10.16 -4.85 -6.66
C ASP A 70 -10.13 -5.43 -8.08
N ILE A 71 -10.90 -6.49 -8.31
CA ILE A 71 -10.96 -7.14 -9.62
C ILE A 71 -11.73 -6.31 -10.66
N GLY A 72 -12.74 -5.53 -10.24
CA GLY A 72 -13.40 -4.56 -11.09
C GLY A 72 -12.43 -3.48 -11.61
N ALA A 73 -11.42 -3.09 -10.82
CA ALA A 73 -10.34 -2.23 -11.29
C ALA A 73 -9.48 -2.88 -12.39
N LEU A 74 -9.23 -4.19 -12.32
CA LEU A 74 -8.48 -4.92 -13.34
C LEU A 74 -9.30 -5.09 -14.63
N ALA A 75 -10.58 -5.46 -14.51
CA ALA A 75 -11.50 -5.53 -15.65
C ALA A 75 -11.55 -4.18 -16.39
N TRP A 76 -11.74 -3.10 -15.62
CA TRP A 76 -11.70 -1.74 -16.16
C TRP A 76 -10.34 -1.38 -16.78
N LEU A 77 -9.20 -1.80 -16.21
CA LEU A 77 -7.90 -1.54 -16.83
C LEU A 77 -7.81 -2.16 -18.23
N CYS A 78 -8.30 -3.39 -18.41
CA CYS A 78 -8.35 -4.07 -19.70
C CYS A 78 -9.21 -3.32 -20.73
N GLU A 79 -10.34 -2.74 -20.31
CA GLU A 79 -11.18 -1.91 -21.19
C GLU A 79 -10.45 -0.64 -21.64
N GLN A 80 -9.71 -0.03 -20.72
CA GLN A 80 -9.12 1.28 -20.93
C GLN A 80 -7.78 1.22 -21.65
N ILE A 81 -7.08 0.09 -21.54
CA ILE A 81 -5.79 -0.21 -22.15
C ILE A 81 -5.90 -1.61 -22.79
N PRO A 82 -6.33 -1.71 -24.07
CA PRO A 82 -6.58 -3.00 -24.73
C PRO A 82 -5.37 -3.93 -24.82
N GLY A 83 -4.14 -3.40 -24.68
CA GLY A 83 -2.91 -4.19 -24.60
C GLY A 83 -2.63 -4.81 -23.23
N THR A 84 -3.58 -4.75 -22.30
CA THR A 84 -3.43 -5.31 -20.95
C THR A 84 -3.69 -6.81 -20.95
N THR A 85 -2.80 -7.57 -20.30
CA THR A 85 -3.02 -8.98 -19.94
C THR A 85 -3.02 -9.13 -18.43
N VAL A 86 -3.86 -10.01 -17.90
CA VAL A 86 -3.93 -10.29 -16.45
C VAL A 86 -3.66 -11.77 -16.22
N ARG A 87 -2.73 -12.07 -15.32
CA ARG A 87 -2.35 -13.43 -14.95
C ARG A 87 -2.55 -13.66 -13.46
N HIS A 88 -3.29 -14.71 -13.13
CA HIS A 88 -3.42 -15.20 -11.78
C HIS A 88 -2.25 -16.14 -11.46
N LEU A 89 -1.47 -15.82 -10.43
CA LEU A 89 -0.45 -16.71 -9.87
C LEU A 89 -0.69 -16.89 -8.36
N ARG A 90 -0.95 -18.14 -7.97
CA ARG A 90 -1.08 -18.52 -6.56
C ARG A 90 0.23 -18.27 -5.84
N TYR A 91 0.16 -17.76 -4.61
CA TYR A 91 1.32 -17.43 -3.76
C TYR A 91 2.24 -16.33 -4.30
N LEU A 92 1.81 -15.57 -5.33
CA LEU A 92 2.52 -14.36 -5.71
C LEU A 92 2.57 -13.41 -4.49
N HIS A 93 3.77 -13.02 -4.10
CA HIS A 93 3.99 -12.00 -3.08
C HIS A 93 4.92 -10.89 -3.55
N ALA A 94 5.53 -11.04 -4.73
CA ALA A 94 6.37 -10.03 -5.35
C ALA A 94 5.58 -8.74 -5.57
N LYS A 95 6.29 -7.62 -5.40
CA LYS A 95 5.79 -6.25 -5.54
C LYS A 95 6.82 -5.51 -6.35
N ALA A 96 6.69 -5.65 -7.65
CA ALA A 96 7.67 -5.18 -8.60
C ALA A 96 7.00 -4.62 -9.84
N TYR A 97 7.55 -3.53 -10.35
CA TYR A 97 7.00 -2.79 -11.47
C TYR A 97 8.10 -2.50 -12.46
N VAL A 98 7.93 -2.88 -13.72
CA VAL A 98 8.91 -2.65 -14.79
C VAL A 98 8.29 -1.78 -15.87
N ALA A 99 9.04 -0.80 -16.35
CA ALA A 99 8.70 0.05 -17.49
C ALA A 99 9.78 -0.09 -18.57
N ASP A 100 9.38 -0.56 -19.76
CA ASP A 100 10.17 -0.65 -20.99
C ASP A 100 11.53 -1.36 -20.85
N GLU A 101 11.69 -2.26 -19.87
CA GLU A 101 13.01 -2.80 -19.48
C GLU A 101 14.09 -1.74 -19.20
N HIS A 102 13.68 -0.50 -18.91
CA HIS A 102 14.57 0.62 -18.61
C HIS A 102 14.56 1.01 -17.14
N THR A 103 13.42 0.82 -16.48
CA THR A 103 13.26 1.10 -15.05
C THR A 103 12.51 -0.03 -14.39
N ALA A 104 13.06 -0.52 -13.27
CA ALA A 104 12.35 -1.42 -12.37
C ALA A 104 12.18 -0.74 -11.00
N ILE A 105 11.08 -1.06 -10.33
CA ILE A 105 10.83 -0.76 -8.93
C ILE A 105 10.61 -2.09 -8.23
N VAL A 106 11.31 -2.32 -7.13
CA VAL A 106 11.07 -3.44 -6.20
C VAL A 106 10.81 -2.84 -4.82
N THR A 107 9.71 -3.21 -4.19
CA THR A 107 9.23 -2.53 -2.98
C THR A 107 8.49 -3.47 -2.04
N SER A 108 8.31 -3.07 -0.78
CA SER A 108 7.36 -3.70 0.15
C SER A 108 5.90 -3.33 -0.14
N SER A 109 5.68 -2.28 -0.94
CA SER A 109 4.36 -1.72 -1.21
C SER A 109 3.57 -2.54 -2.21
N ASN A 110 2.35 -2.91 -1.84
CA ASN A 110 1.35 -3.34 -2.82
C ASN A 110 0.92 -2.17 -3.72
N LEU A 111 0.23 -2.46 -4.83
CA LEU A 111 -0.34 -1.44 -5.70
C LEU A 111 -1.72 -0.99 -5.18
N THR A 112 -1.75 -0.54 -3.93
CA THR A 112 -2.97 -0.07 -3.26
C THR A 112 -2.88 1.39 -2.88
N ASN A 113 -4.02 2.05 -2.65
CA ASN A 113 -4.03 3.43 -2.14
C ASN A 113 -3.23 3.53 -0.81
N GLY A 114 -3.41 2.56 0.07
CA GLY A 114 -2.63 2.46 1.31
C GLY A 114 -1.13 2.34 1.04
N GLY A 115 -0.71 1.47 0.12
CA GLY A 115 0.70 1.29 -0.24
C GLY A 115 1.35 2.55 -0.81
N LEU A 116 0.65 3.30 -1.67
CA LEU A 116 1.22 4.50 -2.29
C LEU A 116 1.33 5.69 -1.34
N PHE A 117 0.40 5.85 -0.39
CA PHE A 117 0.23 7.12 0.32
C PHE A 117 0.24 7.02 1.85
N ARG A 118 -0.02 5.86 2.45
CA ARG A 118 -0.28 5.74 3.90
C ARG A 118 0.69 4.80 4.61
N ASN A 119 0.93 3.62 4.06
CA ASN A 119 1.77 2.62 4.69
C ASN A 119 3.23 3.09 4.74
N HIS A 120 3.98 2.66 5.75
CA HIS A 120 5.44 2.84 5.77
C HIS A 120 6.08 1.79 4.88
N GLU A 121 6.40 2.16 3.66
CA GLU A 121 6.96 1.30 2.64
C GLU A 121 8.40 1.70 2.34
N LEU A 122 9.18 0.69 1.96
CA LEU A 122 10.55 0.85 1.51
C LEU A 122 10.74 0.08 0.21
N GLY A 123 11.45 0.68 -0.72
CA GLY A 123 11.80 0.03 -1.96
C GLY A 123 13.01 0.64 -2.61
N VAL A 124 13.29 0.19 -3.82
CA VAL A 124 14.35 0.69 -4.68
C VAL A 124 13.85 0.86 -6.10
N SER A 125 14.28 1.94 -6.74
CA SER A 125 14.23 2.11 -8.19
C SER A 125 15.59 1.72 -8.77
N ILE A 126 15.56 0.95 -9.85
CA ILE A 126 16.72 0.38 -10.52
C ILE A 126 16.65 0.82 -11.99
N THR A 127 17.75 1.39 -12.49
CA THR A 127 17.89 1.81 -13.91
C THR A 127 19.13 1.20 -14.57
N ASP A 128 19.74 0.23 -13.90
CA ASP A 128 20.84 -0.56 -14.45
C ASP A 128 20.29 -1.56 -15.49
N PRO A 129 20.69 -1.51 -16.76
CA PRO A 129 20.05 -2.31 -17.81
C PRO A 129 20.09 -3.82 -17.56
N GLY A 130 21.19 -4.34 -17.00
CA GLY A 130 21.30 -5.76 -16.64
C GLY A 130 20.30 -6.13 -15.55
N GLY A 131 20.33 -5.39 -14.43
CA GLY A 131 19.42 -5.67 -13.31
C GLY A 131 17.93 -5.48 -13.66
N VAL A 132 17.58 -4.50 -14.49
CA VAL A 132 16.18 -4.32 -14.94
C VAL A 132 15.74 -5.48 -15.83
N LYS A 133 16.60 -5.94 -16.74
CA LYS A 133 16.31 -7.07 -17.62
C LYS A 133 16.14 -8.37 -16.83
N ASP A 134 16.99 -8.61 -15.84
CA ASP A 134 16.88 -9.79 -14.97
C ASP A 134 15.55 -9.79 -14.20
N ILE A 135 15.18 -8.67 -13.58
CA ILE A 135 13.88 -8.53 -12.90
C ILE A 135 12.72 -8.74 -13.86
N ALA A 136 12.78 -8.15 -15.06
CA ALA A 136 11.73 -8.33 -16.07
C ALA A 136 11.59 -9.79 -16.49
N GLN A 137 12.71 -10.49 -16.65
CA GLN A 137 12.75 -11.91 -16.98
C GLN A 137 12.13 -12.77 -15.87
N ASP A 138 12.55 -12.57 -14.61
CA ASP A 138 12.00 -13.29 -13.45
C ASP A 138 10.48 -13.13 -13.36
N LEU A 139 9.97 -11.90 -13.55
CA LEU A 139 8.53 -11.63 -13.50
C LEU A 139 7.77 -12.28 -14.67
N ARG A 140 8.37 -12.37 -15.87
CA ARG A 140 7.78 -13.10 -17.00
C ARG A 140 7.75 -14.60 -16.74
N GLU A 141 8.81 -15.15 -16.16
CA GLU A 141 8.86 -16.55 -15.77
C GLU A 141 7.78 -16.87 -14.73
N TYR A 142 7.58 -15.99 -13.73
CA TYR A 142 6.43 -16.10 -12.82
C TYR A 142 5.09 -16.02 -13.56
N GLY A 143 4.97 -15.10 -14.54
CA GLY A 143 3.79 -15.02 -15.41
C GLY A 143 3.50 -16.32 -16.18
N ASN A 144 4.53 -17.05 -16.62
CA ASN A 144 4.38 -18.33 -17.32
C ASN A 144 3.88 -19.45 -16.40
N LEU A 145 4.11 -19.34 -15.08
CA LEU A 145 3.53 -20.24 -14.08
C LEU A 145 2.07 -19.92 -13.76
N GLY A 146 1.62 -18.71 -14.12
CA GLY A 146 0.27 -18.21 -13.86
C GLY A 146 -0.72 -18.55 -14.96
N VAL A 147 -2.00 -18.48 -14.61
CA VAL A 147 -3.13 -18.66 -15.53
C VAL A 147 -3.50 -17.30 -16.13
N LEU A 148 -3.56 -17.21 -17.47
CA LEU A 148 -4.12 -16.04 -18.14
C LEU A 148 -5.61 -15.95 -17.82
N VAL A 149 -6.06 -14.77 -17.38
CA VAL A 149 -7.45 -14.52 -17.02
C VAL A 149 -8.07 -13.61 -18.10
N PRO A 150 -8.97 -14.14 -18.94
CA PRO A 150 -9.69 -13.37 -19.94
C PRO A 150 -10.50 -12.21 -19.33
N ALA A 151 -10.75 -11.16 -20.11
CA ALA A 151 -11.43 -9.96 -19.63
C ALA A 151 -12.90 -10.22 -19.22
N ASP A 152 -13.60 -11.10 -19.94
CA ASP A 152 -14.94 -11.58 -19.58
C ASP A 152 -14.93 -12.34 -18.24
N ALA A 153 -13.93 -13.20 -18.02
CA ALA A 153 -13.75 -13.88 -16.73
C ALA A 153 -13.47 -12.91 -15.57
N LEU A 154 -12.75 -11.80 -15.80
CA LEU A 154 -12.58 -10.75 -14.79
C LEU A 154 -13.93 -10.12 -14.41
N THR A 155 -14.78 -9.83 -15.39
CA THR A 155 -16.12 -9.28 -15.17
C THR A 155 -17.05 -10.25 -14.44
N GLU A 156 -17.01 -11.54 -14.80
CA GLU A 156 -17.75 -12.58 -14.08
C GLU A 156 -17.31 -12.69 -12.62
N LEU A 157 -16.00 -12.70 -12.37
CA LEU A 157 -15.45 -12.76 -11.02
C LEU A 157 -15.77 -11.50 -10.20
N ASP A 158 -15.81 -10.32 -10.82
CA ASP A 158 -16.26 -9.09 -10.16
C ASP A 158 -17.73 -9.18 -9.72
N ALA A 159 -18.61 -9.66 -10.60
CA ALA A 159 -20.02 -9.89 -10.26
C ALA A 159 -20.17 -10.90 -9.11
N MET A 160 -19.40 -12.00 -9.14
CA MET A 160 -19.37 -12.97 -8.04
C MET A 160 -18.86 -12.36 -6.72
N ALA A 161 -17.80 -11.54 -6.77
CA ALA A 161 -17.25 -10.87 -5.61
C ALA A 161 -18.28 -9.90 -4.99
N GLN A 162 -18.98 -9.12 -5.81
CA GLN A 162 -20.04 -8.21 -5.35
C GLN A 162 -21.20 -8.96 -4.68
N GLN A 163 -21.63 -10.09 -5.26
CA GLN A 163 -22.65 -10.95 -4.65
C GLN A 163 -22.19 -11.53 -3.30
N ALA A 164 -20.95 -12.02 -3.24
CA ALA A 164 -20.37 -12.56 -2.01
C ALA A 164 -20.20 -11.48 -0.93
N GLN A 165 -19.80 -10.26 -1.29
CA GLN A 165 -19.74 -9.11 -0.41
C GLN A 165 -21.12 -8.72 0.13
N ALA A 166 -22.16 -8.69 -0.72
CA ALA A 166 -23.53 -8.41 -0.30
C ALA A 166 -24.08 -9.48 0.65
N SER A 167 -23.81 -10.75 0.36
CA SER A 167 -24.15 -11.88 1.24
C SER A 167 -23.42 -11.78 2.58
N LYS A 168 -22.10 -11.52 2.56
CA LYS A 168 -21.28 -11.28 3.76
C LYS A 168 -21.81 -10.10 4.57
N ALA A 169 -22.23 -9.00 3.95
CA ALA A 169 -22.81 -7.86 4.64
C ALA A 169 -24.17 -8.20 5.28
N THR A 170 -24.98 -9.05 4.64
CA THR A 170 -26.27 -9.51 5.17
C THR A 170 -26.09 -10.45 6.36
N VAL A 171 -25.19 -11.44 6.22
CA VAL A 171 -24.80 -12.34 7.31
C VAL A 171 -24.14 -11.56 8.44
N ALA A 172 -23.23 -10.64 8.11
CA ALA A 172 -22.60 -9.75 9.08
C ALA A 172 -23.66 -8.95 9.80
N ARG A 173 -24.63 -8.28 9.17
CA ARG A 173 -25.71 -7.56 9.87
C ARG A 173 -26.50 -8.46 10.83
N SER A 174 -26.82 -9.68 10.42
CA SER A 174 -27.56 -10.65 11.24
C SER A 174 -26.74 -11.22 12.41
N ALA A 175 -25.44 -11.45 12.22
CA ALA A 175 -24.51 -11.90 13.25
C ALA A 175 -23.93 -10.75 14.11
N SER A 176 -23.91 -9.53 13.55
CA SER A 176 -23.20 -8.32 14.03
C SER A 176 -23.69 -7.90 15.40
N ASN A 177 -24.99 -7.97 15.65
CA ASN A 177 -25.52 -7.49 16.94
C ASN A 177 -24.87 -8.18 18.15
N ARG A 178 -24.33 -9.39 18.01
CA ARG A 178 -23.57 -10.07 19.08
C ARG A 178 -22.07 -10.18 18.79
N ALA A 179 -21.69 -10.52 17.56
CA ALA A 179 -20.29 -10.74 17.20
C ALA A 179 -19.49 -9.44 17.02
N VAL A 180 -20.12 -8.36 16.55
CA VAL A 180 -19.44 -7.06 16.34
C VAL A 180 -19.18 -6.37 17.67
N ALA A 181 -20.07 -6.48 18.67
CA ALA A 181 -19.80 -6.01 20.03
C ALA A 181 -18.60 -6.74 20.66
N ALA A 182 -18.52 -8.07 20.52
CA ALA A 182 -17.39 -8.85 21.00
C ALA A 182 -16.08 -8.55 20.24
N HIS A 183 -16.14 -8.39 18.91
CA HIS A 183 -14.97 -8.07 18.10
C HIS A 183 -14.43 -6.66 18.38
N TYR A 184 -15.30 -5.65 18.52
CA TYR A 184 -14.88 -4.31 18.92
C TYR A 184 -14.31 -4.30 20.34
N ALA A 185 -14.89 -5.04 21.29
CA ALA A 185 -14.34 -5.15 22.63
C ALA A 185 -12.95 -5.79 22.63
N ILE A 186 -12.74 -6.89 21.88
CA ILE A 186 -11.42 -7.54 21.77
C ILE A 186 -10.41 -6.60 21.08
N ARG A 187 -10.80 -5.95 19.97
CA ARG A 187 -9.94 -5.02 19.25
C ARG A 187 -9.55 -3.82 20.12
N ASN A 188 -10.50 -3.26 20.87
CA ASN A 188 -10.23 -2.16 21.78
C ASN A 188 -9.31 -2.60 22.92
N ASN A 189 -9.56 -3.75 23.54
CA ASN A 189 -8.66 -4.31 24.56
C ASN A 189 -7.24 -4.59 24.01
N MET A 190 -7.11 -5.05 22.75
CA MET A 190 -5.81 -5.24 22.12
C MET A 190 -5.11 -3.91 21.85
N ASN A 191 -5.83 -2.89 21.39
CA ASN A 191 -5.27 -1.56 21.17
C ASN A 191 -4.88 -0.89 22.51
N GLU A 192 -5.74 -0.98 23.53
CA GLU A 192 -5.45 -0.53 24.89
C GLU A 192 -4.21 -1.25 25.43
N ARG A 193 -4.09 -2.57 25.25
CA ARG A 193 -2.89 -3.31 25.67
C ARG A 193 -1.64 -2.88 24.91
N LEU A 194 -1.75 -2.60 23.60
CA LEU A 194 -0.63 -2.08 22.81
C LEU A 194 -0.25 -0.66 23.26
N VAL A 195 -1.19 0.14 23.73
CA VAL A 195 -0.95 1.46 24.32
C VAL A 195 -0.36 1.34 25.73
N GLU A 196 -0.87 0.43 26.57
CA GLU A 196 -0.33 0.12 27.90
C GLU A 196 1.11 -0.40 27.82
N LEU A 197 1.41 -1.30 26.88
CA LEU A 197 2.78 -1.76 26.64
C LEU A 197 3.71 -0.61 26.19
N ARG A 198 3.14 0.49 25.68
CA ARG A 198 3.87 1.72 25.35
C ARG A 198 3.98 2.69 26.53
N THR A 199 3.06 2.65 27.51
CA THR A 199 3.01 3.61 28.64
C THR A 199 3.51 3.06 29.98
N THR A 200 3.41 1.75 30.25
CA THR A 200 3.65 1.14 31.59
C THR A 200 5.08 0.64 31.83
N GLY A 201 6.07 1.10 31.07
CA GLY A 201 7.47 1.03 31.52
C GLY A 201 8.21 -0.30 31.35
N GLU A 202 7.57 -1.41 30.95
CA GLU A 202 8.30 -2.66 30.66
C GLU A 202 9.26 -2.52 29.45
N ALA A 203 8.92 -1.66 28.47
CA ALA A 203 9.82 -1.25 27.39
C ALA A 203 10.88 -0.21 27.84
N PHE A 204 10.65 0.51 28.94
CA PHE A 204 11.53 1.55 29.47
C PHE A 204 12.75 0.95 30.19
N ALA A 205 12.60 -0.23 30.80
CA ALA A 205 13.68 -0.97 31.41
C ALA A 205 14.71 -1.53 30.40
N THR A 206 14.34 -1.65 29.11
CA THR A 206 15.19 -2.28 28.08
C THR A 206 15.65 -1.34 26.97
N ASN A 207 15.00 -0.18 26.75
CA ASN A 207 15.44 0.81 25.76
C ASN A 207 15.00 2.25 26.09
N PRO A 208 15.93 3.15 26.51
CA PRO A 208 15.63 4.55 26.86
C PRO A 208 15.05 5.42 25.71
N ARG A 209 15.03 4.92 24.47
CA ARG A 209 14.47 5.61 23.29
C ARG A 209 12.98 5.34 23.05
N ALA A 210 12.33 4.53 23.88
CA ALA A 210 10.93 4.15 23.70
C ALA A 210 9.91 5.20 24.18
N SER A 211 10.33 6.32 24.79
CA SER A 211 9.39 7.30 25.34
C SER A 211 8.60 8.06 24.26
N ILE A 212 7.35 8.40 24.56
CA ILE A 212 6.49 9.24 23.71
C ILE A 212 7.19 10.56 23.38
N THR A 213 7.91 11.15 24.34
CA THR A 213 8.71 12.36 24.15
C THR A 213 9.85 12.15 23.14
N ALA A 214 10.54 11.00 23.17
CA ALA A 214 11.60 10.70 22.20
C ALA A 214 11.04 10.51 20.79
N GLN A 215 9.92 9.78 20.66
CA GLN A 215 9.24 9.58 19.37
C GLN A 215 8.69 10.89 18.80
N PHE A 216 8.11 11.74 19.64
CA PHE A 216 7.67 13.09 19.23
C PHE A 216 8.86 13.96 18.81
N CYS A 217 9.96 13.94 19.56
CA CYS A 217 11.19 14.64 19.18
C CYS A 217 11.75 14.14 17.83
N ASP A 218 11.65 12.84 17.55
CA ASP A 218 12.13 12.27 16.30
C ASP A 218 11.21 12.58 15.13
N ALA A 219 9.88 12.63 15.34
CA ALA A 219 8.94 13.15 14.36
C ALA A 219 9.18 14.63 14.04
N VAL A 220 9.41 15.47 15.06
CA VAL A 220 9.80 16.88 14.88
C VAL A 220 11.08 16.97 14.04
N ARG A 221 12.11 16.21 14.40
CA ARG A 221 13.39 16.18 13.64
C ARG A 221 13.19 15.69 12.21
N TYR A 222 12.35 14.70 12.00
CA TYR A 222 12.04 14.16 10.68
C TYR A 222 11.34 15.20 9.79
N VAL A 223 10.28 15.83 10.29
CA VAL A 223 9.51 16.85 9.56
C VAL A 223 10.39 18.06 9.20
N LEU A 224 11.22 18.53 10.14
CA LEU A 224 12.15 19.64 9.90
C LEU A 224 13.24 19.29 8.88
N ARG A 225 13.72 18.04 8.85
CA ARG A 225 14.69 17.58 7.84
C ARG A 225 14.09 17.52 6.44
N GLN A 226 12.83 17.13 6.31
CA GLN A 226 12.19 16.97 5.00
C GLN A 226 11.74 18.31 4.38
N ASN A 227 11.41 19.29 5.20
CA ASN A 227 10.71 20.50 4.75
C ASN A 227 11.43 21.82 5.10
N GLY A 228 12.56 21.75 5.82
CA GLY A 228 13.30 22.93 6.29
C GLY A 228 12.67 23.60 7.53
N PRO A 229 13.21 24.76 7.95
CA PRO A 229 12.68 25.51 9.10
C PRO A 229 11.25 25.97 8.84
N MET A 230 10.37 25.76 9.82
CA MET A 230 8.96 26.14 9.73
C MET A 230 8.43 26.55 11.11
N SER A 231 7.32 27.28 11.14
CA SER A 231 6.65 27.63 12.39
C SER A 231 5.90 26.44 12.99
N THR A 232 5.64 26.47 14.30
CA THR A 232 4.90 25.43 15.00
C THR A 232 3.50 25.21 14.40
N SER A 233 2.81 26.27 13.96
CA SER A 233 1.48 26.17 13.34
C SER A 233 1.50 25.48 11.97
N GLN A 234 2.62 25.55 11.25
CA GLN A 234 2.83 24.82 9.99
C GLN A 234 3.28 23.37 10.24
N MET A 235 4.03 23.14 11.30
CA MET A 235 4.58 21.83 11.66
C MET A 235 3.55 20.91 12.32
N ASN A 236 2.67 21.46 13.16
CA ASN A 236 1.74 20.67 13.96
C ASN A 236 0.81 19.78 13.12
N PRO A 237 0.18 20.26 12.01
CA PRO A 237 -0.65 19.40 11.16
C PRO A 237 0.15 18.30 10.45
N LEU A 238 1.44 18.52 10.17
CA LEU A 238 2.31 17.52 9.55
C LEU A 238 2.69 16.41 10.55
N ILE A 239 2.92 16.77 11.81
CA ILE A 239 3.18 15.82 12.89
C ILE A 239 1.91 15.05 13.26
N GLN A 240 0.76 15.73 13.35
CA GLN A 240 -0.55 15.09 13.57
C GLN A 240 -0.89 14.06 12.48
N ASN A 241 -0.56 14.33 11.22
CA ASN A 241 -0.75 13.35 10.15
C ASN A 241 0.25 12.19 10.20
N LEU A 242 1.45 12.43 10.73
CA LEU A 242 2.52 11.43 10.82
C LEU A 242 2.31 10.48 12.01
N LEU A 243 1.81 11.00 13.13
CA LEU A 243 1.57 10.27 14.40
C LEU A 243 0.21 10.70 14.99
N PRO A 244 -0.91 10.39 14.32
CA PRO A 244 -2.26 10.80 14.74
C PRO A 244 -2.63 10.28 16.13
N GLU A 245 -2.08 9.15 16.53
CA GLU A 245 -2.28 8.53 17.84
C GLU A 245 -1.54 9.21 19.01
N LEU A 246 -0.60 10.12 18.75
CA LEU A 246 0.14 10.88 19.78
C LEU A 246 -0.29 12.35 19.90
N CYS A 247 -1.13 12.82 18.98
CA CYS A 247 -1.54 14.21 18.86
C CYS A 247 -3.07 14.32 18.75
N ASP A 248 -3.78 13.47 19.48
CA ASP A 248 -5.23 13.51 19.61
C ASP A 248 -5.62 14.60 20.62
N ASP A 249 -6.14 15.72 20.12
CA ASP A 249 -6.58 16.86 20.95
C ASP A 249 -7.79 16.51 21.84
N ALA A 250 -8.43 15.35 21.65
CA ALA A 250 -9.49 14.84 22.51
C ALA A 250 -8.98 14.07 23.75
N VAL A 251 -7.67 13.80 23.83
CA VAL A 251 -7.03 13.06 24.93
C VAL A 251 -6.06 13.99 25.67
N GLU A 252 -6.41 14.37 26.90
CA GLU A 252 -5.53 15.17 27.75
C GLU A 252 -4.40 14.29 28.30
N HIS A 253 -3.22 14.35 27.67
CA HIS A 253 -2.05 13.64 28.16
C HIS A 253 -1.42 14.39 29.35
N ILE A 254 -1.76 13.96 30.57
CA ILE A 254 -1.17 14.52 31.80
C ILE A 254 0.28 14.05 31.91
N ALA A 255 1.23 14.96 31.71
CA ALA A 255 2.63 14.74 32.03
C ALA A 255 2.84 14.92 33.55
N ILE A 256 3.03 13.82 34.28
CA ILE A 256 3.47 13.87 35.67
C ILE A 256 4.96 14.22 35.66
N ILE A 257 5.28 15.47 35.99
CA ILE A 257 6.66 15.86 36.28
C ILE A 257 6.90 15.51 37.75
N GLU A 258 7.47 14.33 38.01
CA GLU A 258 8.06 14.06 39.31
C GLU A 258 9.24 15.02 39.50
N ARG A 259 9.06 15.98 40.42
CA ARG A 259 10.19 16.72 40.97
C ARG A 259 10.86 15.80 41.97
N ASP A 260 12.02 15.27 41.61
CA ASP A 260 12.91 14.65 42.59
C ASP A 260 13.26 15.69 43.69
N PRO A 261 13.31 15.28 44.97
CA PRO A 261 13.65 16.14 46.10
C PRO A 261 15.12 16.61 46.11
#